data_AF-A0A7S0P3P9-F1
#
_entry.id   AF-A0A7S0P3P9-F1
#
_cell.length_a   1.000
_cell.length_b   1.000
_cell.length_c   1.000
_cell.angle_alpha   90.00
_cell.angle_beta   90.00
_cell.angle_gamma   90.00
#
_symmetry.space_group_name_H-M   'P 1'
#
loop_
_entity.id
_entity.type
_entity.pdbx_description
1 polymer ?
#
loop_
_entity_poly.entity_id
_entity_poly.type
_entity_poly.pdbx_seq_one_letter_code
_entity_poly.pdbx_strand_id
1 'polypeptide(L)'
;AKPQHLLLLATPTEVVFLAVYTTGPPGNELASLDIHETGFSVPSDNVNLIKAVGSARGRIFMCGNDGFLYELIYSHHSRWWHTTKTCIKRNRSRKRDRAYQFIISALYECADPILDLALDAERNILYTLSATSVIQVYD
;
A
#
# COMPACT_ATOMS: atom_id res chain seq x y z
N ALA A 1 1.44 17.67 -17.24
CA ALA A 1 0.66 16.47 -17.59
C ALA A 1 0.17 15.80 -16.30
N LYS A 2 -0.94 15.06 -16.32
CA LYS A 2 -1.42 14.26 -15.18
C LYS A 2 -0.92 12.82 -15.34
N PRO A 3 -0.32 12.19 -14.31
CA PRO A 3 0.13 10.80 -14.43
C PRO A 3 -1.08 9.86 -14.58
N GLN A 4 -0.93 8.82 -15.39
CA GLN A 4 -1.98 7.81 -15.58
C GLN A 4 -1.91 6.71 -14.52
N HIS A 5 -0.72 6.39 -14.01
CA HIS A 5 -0.53 5.37 -12.99
C HIS A 5 0.44 5.83 -11.90
N LEU A 6 0.33 5.18 -10.74
CA LEU A 6 1.33 5.25 -9.68
C LEU A 6 2.02 3.89 -9.56
N LEU A 7 3.35 3.91 -9.61
CA LEU A 7 4.19 2.75 -9.34
C LEU A 7 4.69 2.83 -7.90
N LEU A 8 4.40 1.80 -7.11
CA LEU A 8 4.90 1.65 -5.75
C LEU A 8 6.12 0.73 -5.77
N LEU A 9 7.24 1.22 -5.26
CA LEU A 9 8.44 0.41 -5.04
C LEU A 9 8.60 0.19 -3.53
N ALA A 10 8.34 -1.03 -3.07
CA ALA A 10 8.53 -1.40 -1.68
C ALA A 10 9.88 -2.09 -1.48
N THR A 11 10.71 -1.53 -0.61
CA THR A 11 11.98 -2.10 -0.17
C THR A 11 11.91 -2.39 1.34
N PRO A 12 12.88 -3.13 1.90
CA PRO A 12 12.95 -3.32 3.35
C PRO A 12 13.03 -2.02 4.16
N THR A 13 13.54 -0.94 3.57
CA THR A 13 13.71 0.36 4.25
C THR A 13 12.53 1.29 4.05
N GLU A 14 11.99 1.40 2.83
CA GLU A 14 10.90 2.32 2.53
C GLU A 14 10.04 1.89 1.34
N VAL A 15 8.86 2.51 1.23
CA VAL A 15 8.01 2.45 0.06
C VAL A 15 8.03 3.81 -0.63
N VAL A 16 8.46 3.85 -1.89
CA VAL A 16 8.55 5.06 -2.71
C VAL A 16 7.46 5.05 -3.78
N PHE A 17 6.90 6.23 -4.07
CA PHE A 17 5.86 6.41 -5.08
C PHE A 17 6.45 7.11 -6.31
N LEU A 18 6.23 6.52 -7.48
CA LEU A 18 6.67 7.04 -8.76
C LEU A 18 5.44 7.33 -9.65
N ALA A 19 5.48 8.47 -10.32
CA ALA A 19 4.46 8.87 -11.28
C ALA A 19 4.80 8.32 -12.65
N VAL A 20 3.89 7.56 -13.23
CA VAL A 20 4.07 6.94 -14.54
C VAL A 20 3.24 7.69 -15.57
N TYR A 21 3.93 8.18 -16.59
CA TYR A 21 3.36 8.83 -17.75
C TYR A 21 3.47 7.89 -18.94
N THR A 22 2.37 7.71 -19.65
CA THR A 22 2.30 6.91 -20.87
C THR A 22 1.95 7.82 -22.04
N THR A 23 2.64 7.65 -23.16
CA THR A 23 2.31 8.30 -24.44
C THR A 23 2.12 7.23 -25.51
N GLY A 24 1.26 7.52 -26.51
CA GLY A 24 0.94 6.58 -27.58
C GLY A 24 -0.03 5.45 -27.17
N PRO A 25 -0.61 4.73 -28.16
CA PRO A 25 -1.48 3.59 -27.89
C PRO A 25 -0.68 2.37 -27.39
N PRO A 26 -1.23 1.57 -26.46
CA PRO A 26 -0.53 0.41 -25.91
C PRO A 26 -0.18 -0.61 -27.00
N GLY A 27 1.03 -1.16 -26.94
CA GLY A 27 1.54 -2.15 -27.90
C GLY A 27 2.06 -1.59 -29.22
N ASN A 28 2.15 -0.26 -29.35
CA ASN A 28 2.76 0.41 -30.50
C ASN A 28 4.23 0.74 -30.21
N GLU A 29 5.10 0.69 -31.22
CA GLU A 29 6.51 1.09 -31.14
C GLU A 29 6.69 2.57 -30.77
N LEU A 30 5.68 3.41 -31.05
CA LEU A 30 5.64 4.82 -30.64
C LEU A 30 5.20 5.03 -29.18
N ALA A 31 4.89 3.96 -28.44
CA ALA A 31 4.50 4.08 -27.05
C ALA A 31 5.73 4.38 -26.17
N SER A 32 5.67 5.45 -25.37
CA SER A 32 6.72 5.78 -24.40
C SER A 32 6.20 5.67 -22.96
N LEU A 33 7.12 5.34 -22.05
CA LEU A 33 6.89 5.28 -20.61
C LEU A 33 7.89 6.20 -19.92
N ASP A 34 7.40 7.30 -19.36
CA ASP A 34 8.23 8.22 -18.57
C ASP A 34 7.89 8.10 -17.09
N ILE A 35 8.90 7.87 -16.26
CA ILE A 35 8.75 7.67 -14.82
C ILE A 35 9.40 8.84 -14.10
N HIS A 36 8.63 9.52 -13.24
CA HIS A 36 9.11 10.65 -12.45
C HIS A 36 8.95 10.38 -10.96
N GLU A 37 9.91 10.82 -10.17
CA GLU A 37 9.80 10.81 -8.72
C GLU A 37 8.68 11.74 -8.26
N THR A 38 7.78 11.22 -7.42
CA THR A 38 6.77 12.07 -6.79
C THR A 38 7.31 12.73 -5.53
N GLY A 39 8.39 12.19 -4.96
CA GLY A 39 8.96 12.50 -3.65
C GLY A 39 8.07 12.08 -2.46
N PHE A 40 7.04 11.26 -2.67
CA PHE A 40 6.31 10.63 -1.57
C PHE A 40 7.02 9.32 -1.19
N SER A 41 7.32 9.15 0.09
CA SER A 41 7.76 7.88 0.64
C SER A 41 7.25 7.66 2.06
N VAL A 42 7.25 6.40 2.50
CA VAL A 42 6.98 6.00 3.89
C VAL A 42 7.99 4.95 4.31
N PRO A 43 8.41 4.91 5.58
CA PRO A 43 9.28 3.85 6.06
C PRO A 43 8.55 2.50 6.02
N SER A 44 9.27 1.46 5.63
CA SER A 44 8.80 0.08 5.69
C SER A 44 8.94 -0.50 7.10
N ASP A 45 9.70 0.16 7.98
CA ASP A 45 9.97 -0.28 9.36
C ASP A 45 10.54 -1.71 9.42
N ASN A 46 11.38 -2.08 8.44
CA ASN A 46 11.93 -3.43 8.25
C ASN A 46 10.87 -4.54 8.04
N VAL A 47 9.62 -4.17 7.78
CA VAL A 47 8.57 -5.11 7.38
C VAL A 47 8.80 -5.48 5.93
N ASN A 48 8.83 -6.78 5.63
CA ASN A 48 8.82 -7.26 4.26
C ASN A 48 7.39 -7.16 3.71
N LEU A 49 7.08 -6.05 3.03
CA LEU A 49 5.78 -5.82 2.40
C LEU A 49 5.69 -6.63 1.10
N ILE A 50 4.75 -7.58 1.04
CA ILE A 50 4.71 -8.61 -0.01
C ILE A 50 3.57 -8.42 -1.01
N LYS A 51 2.53 -7.67 -0.65
CA LYS A 51 1.39 -7.39 -1.55
C LYS A 51 0.93 -5.95 -1.37
N ALA A 52 0.51 -5.35 -2.49
CA ALA A 52 -0.19 -4.08 -2.51
C ALA A 52 -1.38 -4.14 -3.47
N VAL A 53 -2.48 -3.47 -3.12
CA VAL A 53 -3.65 -3.31 -3.99
C VAL A 53 -4.13 -1.87 -3.97
N GLY A 54 -4.51 -1.36 -5.14
CA GLY A 54 -5.08 -0.02 -5.31
C GLY A 54 -6.58 -0.09 -5.56
N SER A 55 -7.31 0.90 -5.09
CA SER A 55 -8.72 1.12 -5.44
C SER A 55 -8.88 2.15 -6.54
N ALA A 56 -10.02 2.12 -7.24
CA ALA A 56 -10.39 3.15 -8.23
C ALA A 56 -10.46 4.57 -7.64
N ARG A 57 -10.60 4.70 -6.31
CA ARG A 57 -10.62 5.97 -5.57
C ARG A 57 -9.23 6.44 -5.13
N GLY A 58 -8.17 5.73 -5.50
CA GLY A 58 -6.79 6.06 -5.15
C GLY A 58 -6.36 5.64 -3.74
N ARG A 59 -7.16 4.85 -3.01
CA ARG A 59 -6.68 4.21 -1.77
C ARG A 59 -5.71 3.10 -2.12
N ILE A 60 -4.63 2.97 -1.35
CA ILE A 60 -3.62 1.92 -1.51
C ILE A 60 -3.52 1.16 -0.20
N PHE A 61 -3.63 -0.15 -0.29
CA PHE A 61 -3.47 -1.06 0.84
C PHE A 61 -2.26 -1.95 0.62
N MET A 62 -1.57 -2.26 1.71
CA MET A 62 -0.39 -3.12 1.70
C MET A 62 -0.42 -4.09 2.87
N CYS A 63 0.25 -5.22 2.71
CA CYS A 63 0.47 -6.18 3.78
C CYS A 63 1.86 -6.80 3.70
N GLY A 64 2.32 -7.33 4.84
CA GLY A 64 3.66 -7.88 4.98
C GLY A 64 3.71 -9.16 5.81
N ASN A 65 4.94 -9.58 6.06
CA ASN A 65 5.27 -10.72 6.92
C ASN A 65 4.99 -10.51 8.41
N ASP A 66 4.60 -9.30 8.82
CA ASP A 66 4.25 -8.93 10.18
C ASP A 66 2.77 -9.17 10.52
N GLY A 67 1.98 -9.66 9.56
CA GLY A 67 0.58 -9.96 9.77
C GLY A 67 -0.32 -8.73 9.91
N PHE A 68 0.15 -7.54 9.52
CA PHE A 68 -0.61 -6.32 9.60
C PHE A 68 -1.08 -5.82 8.23
N LEU A 69 -2.29 -5.26 8.22
CA LEU A 69 -2.85 -4.52 7.10
C LEU A 69 -2.50 -3.04 7.25
N TYR A 70 -1.96 -2.45 6.19
CA TYR A 70 -1.61 -1.04 6.10
C TYR A 70 -2.42 -0.32 5.03
N GLU A 71 -2.79 0.93 5.30
CA GLU A 71 -3.30 1.88 4.31
C GLU A 71 -2.30 3.01 4.15
N LEU A 72 -1.91 3.31 2.91
CA LEU A 72 -1.07 4.46 2.60
C LEU A 72 -1.95 5.69 2.42
N ILE A 73 -1.74 6.69 3.27
CA ILE A 73 -2.43 7.98 3.19
C ILE A 73 -1.45 8.99 2.62
N TYR A 74 -1.76 9.51 1.44
CA TYR A 74 -0.94 10.49 0.76
C TYR A 74 -1.78 11.67 0.29
N SER A 75 -1.24 12.88 0.45
CA SER A 75 -1.90 14.10 -0.01
C SER A 75 -0.89 15.19 -0.35
N HIS A 76 -1.28 16.04 -1.30
CA HIS A 76 -0.54 17.23 -1.66
C HIS A 76 -1.50 18.42 -1.68
N HIS A 77 -1.30 19.34 -0.75
CA HIS A 77 -2.07 20.57 -0.65
C HIS A 77 -1.13 21.74 -0.89
N SER A 78 -1.34 22.47 -1.99
CA SER A 78 -0.61 23.71 -2.26
C SER A 78 -1.54 24.91 -2.05
N ARG A 79 -1.09 25.86 -1.25
CA ARG A 79 -1.67 27.19 -1.03
C ARG A 79 -0.62 28.23 -1.39
N TRP A 80 -1.01 29.46 -1.75
CA TRP A 80 -0.05 30.48 -2.20
C TRP A 80 1.05 30.81 -1.16
N TRP A 81 0.79 30.54 0.12
CA TRP A 81 1.73 30.77 1.22
C TRP A 81 2.35 29.50 1.81
N HIS A 82 1.88 28.31 1.43
CA HIS A 82 2.31 27.06 2.07
C HIS A 82 1.98 25.85 1.21
N THR A 83 2.94 24.93 1.07
CA THR A 83 2.70 23.62 0.47
C THR A 83 2.87 22.54 1.52
N THR A 84 1.85 21.71 1.70
CA THR A 84 1.86 20.56 2.62
C THR A 84 1.81 19.28 1.81
N LYS A 85 2.80 18.43 2.06
CA LYS A 85 2.87 17.09 1.51
C LYS A 85 2.81 16.10 2.66
N THR A 86 1.88 15.16 2.58
CA THR A 86 1.70 14.14 3.61
C THR A 86 1.82 12.77 2.96
N CYS A 87 2.59 11.88 3.58
CA CYS A 87 2.67 10.47 3.23
C CYS A 87 2.79 9.68 4.53
N ILE A 88 1.82 8.83 4.85
CA ILE A 88 1.75 8.12 6.12
C ILE A 88 1.33 6.67 5.87
N LYS A 89 2.06 5.72 6.46
CA LYS A 89 1.68 4.32 6.54
C LYS A 89 0.83 4.10 7.79
N ARG A 90 -0.48 3.88 7.62
CA ARG A 90 -1.44 3.71 8.74
C ARG A 90 -1.81 2.24 8.91
N ASN A 91 -1.58 1.67 10.09
CA ASN A 91 -2.05 0.32 10.41
C ASN A 91 -3.59 0.29 10.55
N ARG A 92 -4.25 -0.55 9.75
CA ARG A 92 -5.70 -0.75 9.67
C ARG A 92 -6.16 -2.10 10.22
N SER A 93 -5.25 -2.91 10.75
CA SER A 93 -5.58 -4.19 11.39
C SER A 93 -6.57 -3.98 12.53
N ARG A 94 -7.51 -4.93 12.69
CA ARG A 94 -8.56 -4.84 13.73
C ARG A 94 -7.90 -4.72 15.10
N LYS A 95 -8.52 -3.97 16.03
CA LYS A 95 -7.94 -3.76 17.38
C LYS A 95 -7.67 -5.07 18.12
N ARG A 96 -8.57 -6.05 17.99
CA ARG A 96 -8.41 -7.40 18.54
C ARG A 96 -7.21 -8.10 17.92
N ASP A 97 -7.03 -7.97 16.61
CA ASP A 97 -5.95 -8.62 15.89
C ASP A 97 -4.60 -7.96 16.22
N ARG A 98 -4.59 -6.64 16.47
CA ARG A 98 -3.41 -5.96 17.03
C ARG A 98 -3.05 -6.46 18.43
N ALA A 99 -4.03 -6.65 19.31
CA ALA A 99 -3.79 -7.22 20.64
C ALA A 99 -3.33 -8.68 20.56
N TYR A 100 -3.95 -9.48 19.68
CA TYR A 100 -3.56 -10.86 19.43
C TYR A 100 -2.15 -10.95 18.86
N GLN A 101 -1.81 -10.16 17.84
CA GLN A 101 -0.46 -10.12 17.28
C GLN A 101 0.57 -9.60 18.28
N PHE A 102 0.20 -8.64 19.15
CA PHE A 102 1.10 -8.21 20.24
C PHE A 102 1.38 -9.36 21.22
N ILE A 103 0.35 -10.09 21.65
CA ILE A 103 0.50 -11.24 22.56
C ILE A 103 1.29 -12.37 21.87
N ILE A 104 0.97 -12.69 20.61
CA ILE A 104 1.67 -13.73 19.85
C ILE A 104 3.12 -13.32 19.60
N SER A 105 3.42 -12.08 19.21
CA SER A 105 4.80 -11.59 19.05
C SER A 105 5.60 -11.62 20.36
N ALA A 106 4.93 -11.52 21.51
CA ALA A 106 5.56 -11.63 22.82
C ALA A 106 5.79 -13.09 23.26
N LEU A 107 5.03 -14.04 22.72
CA LEU A 107 5.11 -15.47 23.05
C LEU A 107 5.87 -16.29 22.00
N TYR A 108 5.89 -15.83 20.75
CA TYR A 108 6.45 -16.47 19.57
C TYR A 108 7.11 -15.42 18.68
N GLU A 109 8.24 -15.76 18.05
CA GLU A 109 8.94 -14.86 17.11
C GLU A 109 8.20 -14.64 15.77
N CYS A 110 6.98 -15.18 15.60
CA CYS A 110 6.29 -15.17 14.31
C CYS A 110 4.84 -14.70 14.46
N ALA A 111 4.55 -13.49 13.94
CA ALA A 111 3.20 -13.05 13.64
C ALA A 111 2.68 -13.81 12.41
N ASP A 112 1.39 -14.17 12.37
CA ASP A 112 0.78 -14.83 11.19
C ASP A 112 0.76 -13.88 9.97
N PRO A 113 1.60 -14.09 8.94
CA PRO A 113 1.72 -13.20 7.79
C PRO A 113 0.42 -13.07 7.00
N ILE A 114 0.15 -11.89 6.43
CA ILE A 114 -0.91 -11.75 5.42
C ILE A 114 -0.28 -11.96 4.04
N LEU A 115 -0.63 -13.06 3.39
CA LEU A 115 -0.06 -13.49 2.11
C LEU A 115 -0.69 -12.80 0.90
N ASP A 116 -1.99 -12.46 0.96
CA ASP A 116 -2.68 -11.86 -0.17
C ASP A 116 -3.76 -10.86 0.23
N LEU A 117 -4.06 -9.97 -0.71
CA LEU A 117 -5.08 -8.93 -0.64
C LEU A 117 -5.95 -8.98 -1.89
N ALA A 118 -7.26 -9.00 -1.70
CA ALA A 118 -8.23 -8.92 -2.79
C ALA A 118 -9.23 -7.79 -2.52
N LEU A 119 -9.34 -6.84 -3.45
CA LEU A 119 -10.27 -5.73 -3.36
C LEU A 119 -11.47 -5.99 -4.28
N ASP A 120 -12.66 -6.01 -3.68
CA ASP A 120 -13.93 -5.93 -4.41
C ASP A 120 -14.30 -4.46 -4.56
N ALA A 121 -14.09 -3.92 -5.77
CA ALA A 121 -14.33 -2.50 -6.06
C ALA A 121 -15.82 -2.15 -6.10
N GLU A 122 -16.71 -3.10 -6.41
CA GLU A 122 -18.15 -2.86 -6.48
C GLU A 122 -18.74 -2.70 -5.09
N ARG A 123 -18.31 -3.57 -4.16
CA ARG A 123 -18.77 -3.55 -2.76
C ARG A 123 -17.91 -2.66 -1.87
N ASN A 124 -16.77 -2.19 -2.35
CA ASN A 124 -15.73 -1.50 -1.57
C ASN A 124 -15.19 -2.33 -0.39
N ILE A 125 -15.16 -3.66 -0.54
CA ILE A 125 -14.71 -4.59 0.50
C ILE A 125 -13.28 -5.05 0.21
N LEU A 126 -12.44 -5.07 1.23
CA LEU A 126 -11.09 -5.63 1.16
C LEU A 126 -11.04 -6.97 1.92
N TYR A 127 -10.54 -8.00 1.24
CA TYR A 127 -10.27 -9.31 1.81
C TYR A 127 -8.77 -9.49 2.03
N THR A 128 -8.41 -10.14 3.12
CA THR A 128 -7.03 -10.52 3.42
C THR A 128 -6.95 -12.03 3.65
N LEU A 129 -5.91 -12.68 3.14
CA LEU A 129 -5.63 -14.10 3.38
C LEU A 129 -4.32 -14.23 4.18
N SER A 130 -4.38 -14.88 5.34
CA SER A 130 -3.18 -15.16 6.14
C SER A 130 -2.51 -16.50 5.82
N ALA A 131 -1.29 -16.72 6.31
CA ALA A 131 -0.57 -17.98 6.12
C ALA A 131 -1.24 -19.15 6.82
N THR A 132 -1.96 -18.90 7.92
CA THR A 132 -2.80 -19.91 8.59
C THR A 132 -4.16 -20.14 7.90
N SER A 133 -4.34 -19.67 6.66
CA SER A 133 -5.57 -19.80 5.87
C SER A 133 -6.79 -19.09 6.48
N VAL A 134 -6.56 -18.02 7.25
CA VAL A 134 -7.65 -17.18 7.78
C VAL A 134 -7.99 -16.09 6.76
N ILE A 135 -9.26 -16.03 6.38
CA ILE A 135 -9.80 -14.92 5.58
C ILE A 135 -10.40 -13.89 6.51
N GLN A 136 -10.00 -12.64 6.35
CA GLN A 136 -10.61 -11.51 7.05
C GLN A 136 -11.22 -10.52 6.05
N VAL A 137 -12.29 -9.85 6.48
CA VAL A 137 -13.07 -8.91 5.67
C VAL A 137 -13.00 -7.53 6.30
N TYR A 138 -12.75 -6.51 5.48
CA TYR A 138 -12.67 -5.10 5.87
C TYR A 138 -13.62 -4.29 4.99
N ASP A 139 -14.48 -3.48 5.62
CA ASP A 139 -15.45 -2.56 5.01
C ASP A 139 -15.08 -1.11 5.37
#